data_AF-A0A5B6VQN5-F1
#
_entry.id   AF-A0A5B6VQN5-F1
#
_cell.length_a   1.000
_cell.length_b   1.000
_cell.length_c   1.000
_cell.angle_alpha   90.00
_cell.angle_beta   90.00
_cell.angle_gamma   90.00
#
_symmetry.space_group_name_H-M   'P 1'
#
loop_
_entity.id
_entity.type
_entity.pdbx_description
1 polymer ?
#
loop_
_entity_poly.entity_id
_entity_poly.type
_entity_poly.pdbx_seq_one_letter_code
_entity_poly.pdbx_strand_id
1 'polypeptide(L)' 'MLFQLTTKAIVVYPNSGAIWDGRAKKWLPSMCFGDEEFELFAPRWRNQGAKVIGGCCRTTPSTIRASIKGSERNILAS' A
#
# COMPACT_ATOMS: atom_id res chain seq x y z
N MET A 1 14.60 -7.38 -7.01
CA MET A 1 13.84 -6.10 -7.05
C MET A 1 12.92 -6.10 -8.26
N LEU A 2 11.73 -5.49 -8.17
CA LEU A 2 10.71 -5.58 -9.21
C LEU A 2 11.20 -5.07 -10.58
N PHE A 3 12.10 -4.08 -10.61
CA PHE A 3 12.72 -3.58 -11.85
C PHE A 3 13.63 -4.58 -12.57
N GLN A 4 14.04 -5.69 -11.93
CA GLN A 4 14.95 -6.67 -12.55
C GLN A 4 14.24 -7.56 -13.59
N LEU A 5 12.90 -7.58 -13.58
CA LEU A 5 12.10 -8.47 -14.44
C LEU A 5 11.41 -7.72 -15.59
N THR A 6 11.37 -6.39 -15.55
CA THR A 6 10.68 -5.57 -16.54
C THR A 6 11.19 -4.14 -16.55
N THR A 7 11.20 -3.52 -17.72
CA THR A 7 11.46 -2.08 -17.90
C THR A 7 10.18 -1.25 -17.89
N LYS A 8 8.99 -1.88 -17.87
CA LYS A 8 7.71 -1.18 -17.79
C LYS A 8 7.50 -0.55 -16.42
N ALA A 9 6.77 0.56 -16.38
CA ALA A 9 6.36 1.16 -15.12
C ALA A 9 5.51 0.19 -14.30
N ILE A 10 5.79 0.10 -13.00
CA ILE A 10 5.12 -0.80 -12.07
C ILE A 10 4.16 0.01 -11.20
N VAL A 11 2.89 -0.39 -11.19
CA VAL A 11 1.82 0.21 -10.39
C VAL A 11 1.42 -0.76 -9.29
N VAL A 12 1.36 -0.29 -8.05
CA VAL A 12 0.98 -1.09 -6.87
C VAL A 12 -0.22 -0.44 -6.18
N TYR A 13 -1.31 -1.19 -5.98
CA TYR A 13 -2.54 -0.70 -5.35
C TYR A 13 -3.17 -1.80 -4.48
N PRO A 14 -2.72 -1.99 -3.24
CA PRO A 14 -3.21 -3.05 -2.36
C PRO A 14 -4.60 -2.72 -1.80
N ASN A 15 -5.30 -3.75 -1.32
CA ASN A 15 -6.47 -3.59 -0.45
C ASN A 15 -6.02 -3.18 0.96
N SER A 16 -6.93 -2.64 1.78
CA SER A 16 -6.60 -2.29 3.17
C SER A 16 -6.42 -3.47 4.13
N GLY A 17 -6.54 -4.72 3.64
CA GLY A 17 -6.50 -5.92 4.47
C GLY A 17 -7.85 -6.33 5.06
N ALA A 18 -8.92 -5.57 4.81
CA ALA A 18 -10.29 -5.98 5.14
C ALA A 18 -10.70 -7.26 4.38
N ILE A 19 -11.45 -8.13 5.05
CA ILE A 19 -11.91 -9.40 4.48
C ILE A 19 -13.35 -9.24 3.97
N TRP A 20 -13.62 -9.71 2.76
CA TRP A 20 -14.98 -9.79 2.23
C TRP A 20 -15.66 -11.08 2.68
N ASP A 21 -16.77 -10.96 3.41
CA ASP A 21 -17.68 -12.07 3.67
C ASP A 21 -18.64 -12.23 2.48
N GLY A 22 -18.38 -13.22 1.64
CA GLY A 22 -19.19 -13.52 0.45
C GLY A 22 -20.61 -14.01 0.76
N ARG A 23 -20.85 -14.58 1.95
CA ARG A 23 -22.18 -15.07 2.35
C ARG A 23 -23.06 -13.93 2.84
N ALA A 24 -22.54 -13.15 3.79
CA ALA A 24 -23.26 -12.00 4.33
C ALA A 24 -23.19 -10.77 3.41
N LYS A 25 -22.42 -10.84 2.31
CA LYS A 25 -22.18 -9.75 1.36
C LYS A 25 -21.75 -8.45 2.04
N LYS A 26 -20.80 -8.55 2.98
CA LYS A 26 -20.28 -7.39 3.72
C LYS A 26 -18.78 -7.47 3.92
N TRP A 27 -18.17 -6.30 4.12
CA TRP A 27 -16.79 -6.20 4.56
C TRP A 27 -16.70 -6.42 6.07
N LEU A 28 -15.76 -7.25 6.50
CA LEU A 28 -15.36 -7.39 7.88
C LEU A 28 -14.26 -6.35 8.21
N PRO A 29 -14.17 -5.88 9.47
CA PRO A 29 -13.07 -5.02 9.89
C PRO A 29 -11.71 -5.65 9.57
N SER A 30 -10.74 -4.82 9.20
CA SER A 30 -9.34 -5.26 9.11
C SER A 30 -8.89 -5.65 10.52
N MET A 31 -8.34 -6.85 10.68
CA MET A 31 -7.83 -7.34 11.98
C MET A 31 -6.32 -7.19 12.12
N CYS A 32 -5.59 -6.96 11.02
CA CYS A 32 -4.13 -7.06 11.00
C CYS A 32 -3.43 -5.94 10.21
N PHE A 33 -4.17 -5.07 9.53
CA PHE A 33 -3.59 -4.02 8.69
C PHE A 33 -4.30 -2.69 8.98
N GLY A 34 -3.59 -1.78 9.64
CA GLY A 34 -3.96 -0.39 9.81
C GLY A 34 -3.18 0.51 8.86
N ASP A 35 -3.27 1.82 9.10
CA ASP A 35 -2.54 2.81 8.31
C ASP A 35 -1.02 2.75 8.57
N GLU A 36 -0.58 2.23 9.72
CA GLU A 36 0.84 2.10 10.09
C GLU A 36 1.61 1.17 9.14
N GLU A 37 1.00 0.08 8.70
CA GLU A 37 1.60 -0.84 7.74
C GLU A 37 1.81 -0.17 6.37
N PHE A 38 0.90 0.72 5.98
CA PHE A 38 1.04 1.51 4.75
C PHE A 38 2.18 2.53 4.85
N GLU A 39 2.42 3.09 6.05
CA GLU A 39 3.62 3.90 6.31
C GLU A 39 4.93 3.12 6.05
N LEU A 40 4.93 1.79 6.24
CA LEU A 40 6.11 0.93 6.07
C LEU A 40 6.25 0.36 4.65
N PHE A 41 5.13 -0.01 4.01
CA PHE A 41 5.17 -0.73 2.73
C PHE A 41 5.40 0.18 1.53
N ALA A 42 4.82 1.39 1.51
CA ALA A 42 4.99 2.30 0.38
C ALA A 42 6.48 2.61 0.07
N PRO A 43 7.33 2.93 1.07
CA PRO A 43 8.78 3.05 0.86
C PRO A 43 9.42 1.78 0.29
N ARG A 44 9.04 0.61 0.81
CA ARG A 44 9.61 -0.67 0.37
C ARG A 44 9.28 -0.95 -1.10
N TRP A 45 8.03 -0.75 -1.52
CA TRP A 45 7.63 -0.93 -2.91
C TRP A 45 8.33 0.05 -3.84
N ARG A 46 8.44 1.32 -3.44
CA ARG A 46 9.20 2.33 -4.17
C ARG A 46 10.66 1.91 -4.35
N ASN A 47 11.33 1.49 -3.28
CA ASN A 47 12.73 1.07 -3.31
C ASN A 47 12.95 -0.19 -4.16
N GLN A 48 11.91 -1.00 -4.35
CA GLN A 48 11.95 -2.15 -5.26
C GLN A 48 11.60 -1.81 -6.72
N GLY A 49 11.20 -0.58 -7.03
CA GLY A 49 10.96 -0.11 -8.39
C GLY A 49 9.51 0.26 -8.73
N ALA A 50 8.59 0.26 -7.76
CA ALA A 50 7.24 0.78 -7.99
C ALA A 50 7.28 2.28 -8.35
N LYS A 51 6.57 2.67 -9.40
CA LYS A 51 6.51 4.04 -9.91
C LYS A 51 5.23 4.76 -9.50
N VAL A 52 4.14 4.02 -9.32
CA VAL A 52 2.86 4.53 -8.84
C VAL A 52 2.38 3.63 -7.71
N ILE A 53 2.03 4.23 -6.59
CA ILE A 53 1.53 3.53 -5.40
C ILE A 53 0.19 4.17 -5.02
N GLY A 54 -0.86 3.36 -4.95
CA GLY A 54 -2.22 3.79 -4.62
C GLY A 54 -2.90 2.83 -3.64
N GLY A 55 -4.23 2.77 -3.71
CA GLY A 55 -5.03 1.86 -2.89
C GLY A 55 -6.24 1.32 -3.66
N CYS A 56 -6.73 0.17 -3.24
CA CYS A 56 -7.84 -0.55 -3.86
C CYS A 56 -9.04 -0.65 -2.89
N CYS A 57 -9.57 -1.85 -2.65
CA CYS A 57 -10.72 -2.03 -1.79
C CYS A 57 -10.41 -1.57 -0.37
N ARG A 58 -11.32 -0.75 0.16
CA ARG A 58 -11.36 -0.33 1.57
C ARG A 58 -10.14 0.48 2.04
N THR A 59 -9.27 0.90 1.14
CA THR A 59 -8.30 1.96 1.44
C THR A 59 -9.03 3.30 1.53
N THR A 60 -8.53 4.19 2.38
CA THR A 60 -9.14 5.50 2.60
C THR A 60 -8.12 6.62 2.35
N PRO A 61 -8.53 7.89 2.37
CA PRO A 61 -7.58 9.00 2.38
C PRO A 61 -6.54 8.94 3.51
N SER A 62 -6.84 8.34 4.67
CA SER A 62 -5.86 8.20 5.76
C SER A 62 -4.77 7.20 5.39
N THR A 63 -5.13 6.09 4.75
CA THR A 63 -4.21 5.10 4.20
C THR A 63 -3.24 5.70 3.18
N ILE A 64 -3.75 6.58 2.31
CA ILE A 64 -2.91 7.28 1.32
C ILE A 64 -1.95 8.27 2.01
N ARG A 65 -2.43 9.04 3.00
CA ARG A 65 -1.57 9.96 3.77
C ARG A 65 -0.46 9.23 4.51
N ALA A 66 -0.76 8.08 5.11
CA ALA A 66 0.24 7.22 5.74
C ALA A 66 1.33 6.76 4.74
N SER A 67 0.93 6.34 3.54
CA SER A 67 1.87 5.95 2.48
C SER A 67 2.81 7.10 2.08
N ILE A 68 2.29 8.32 2.00
CA ILE A 68 3.06 9.55 1.70
C ILE A 68 4.06 9.82 2.83
N LYS A 69 3.57 9.87 4.07
CA LYS A 69 4.39 10.13 5.27
C LYS A 69 5.52 9.11 5.43
N GLY A 70 5.23 7.83 5.16
CA GLY A 70 6.24 6.77 5.07
C GLY A 70 7.33 7.08 4.05
N SER A 71 6.90 7.43 2.85
CA SER A 71 7.80 7.72 1.72
C SER A 71 8.67 8.95 1.95
N GLU A 72 8.12 10.00 2.56
CA GLU A 72 8.87 11.23 2.90
C GLU A 72 9.94 10.97 3.95
N ARG A 73 9.60 10.26 5.05
CA ARG A 73 10.60 9.90 6.06
C ARG A 73 11.71 9.02 5.50
N ASN A 74 11.40 8.13 4.56
CA ASN A 74 12.43 7.31 3.94
C ASN A 74 13.39 8.12 3.05
N ILE A 75 12.92 9.20 2.40
CA ILE A 75 13.79 10.12 1.66
C ILE A 75 14.70 10.92 2.60
N LEU A 76 14.17 11.40 3.72
CA LEU A 76 14.94 12.23 4.67
C LEU A 76 16.00 11.42 5.45
N ALA A 77 15.86 10.10 5.49
CA ALA A 77 16.77 9.18 6.18
C ALA A 77 17.86 8.57 5.29
N SER A 78 17.90 8.93 4.00
CA SER A 78 18.83 8.44 2.98
C SER A 78 19.67 9.57 2.41
#